data_AF-A0A9P6AKI7-F1
#
_entry.id   AF-A0A9P6AKI7-F1
#
_cell.length_a   1.000
_cell.length_b   1.000
_cell.length_c   1.000
_cell.angle_alpha   90.00
_cell.angle_beta   90.00
_cell.angle_gamma   90.00
#
_symmetry.space_group_name_H-M   'P 1'
#
loop_
_entity.id
_entity.type
_entity.pdbx_description
1 polymer ?
#
loop_
_entity_poly.entity_id
_entity_poly.type
_entity_poly.pdbx_seq_one_letter_code
_entity_poly.pdbx_strand_id
1 'polypeptide(L)'
;MHVNTDKKQQLDAHRAPAIQQDAYHRISSSAPDSLGFPTGYFVIRNLATGRLWDVCEHNTADGAPIILYREKEASLVENLRDPDADNQVFFVDYTGTLCSKPSGNAIDVQDGRLVLRHRRPMTLPFPNPYSHPMPRFAYDPSTGHIHVRFSCDPSYAPPNSTPSLKWKEREYLVTSIPSAKRNTSLINTATEFIFSSASRFASSVKSPLTPPFPINTNEFGEFDLRDEEVMEEERGEEGDADDNPEDRRDIRVLSLPHTAILGMAEGGSRKARERRRWEIVPILRERAKSRHSFTA
;
A
#
# COMPACT_ATOMS: atom_id res chain seq x y z
N MET A 1 -54.13 -27.03 -69.49
CA MET A 1 -54.90 -26.30 -68.45
C MET A 1 -54.56 -26.90 -67.10
N HIS A 2 -54.26 -26.05 -66.11
CA HIS A 2 -54.42 -26.31 -64.66
C HIS A 2 -53.51 -27.41 -64.03
N VAL A 3 -52.90 -27.29 -62.85
CA VAL A 3 -52.63 -26.24 -61.85
C VAL A 3 -51.42 -26.73 -61.05
N ASN A 4 -50.50 -25.82 -60.72
CA ASN A 4 -49.42 -26.02 -59.75
C ASN A 4 -49.99 -26.08 -58.34
N THR A 5 -49.71 -27.14 -57.59
CA THR A 5 -49.88 -27.22 -56.12
C THR A 5 -48.49 -27.12 -55.49
N ASP A 6 -48.15 -25.91 -55.02
CA ASP A 6 -48.17 -25.53 -53.60
C ASP A 6 -47.04 -26.21 -52.79
N LYS A 7 -45.86 -25.58 -52.68
CA LYS A 7 -45.57 -24.56 -51.65
C LYS A 7 -46.14 -24.92 -50.28
N LYS A 8 -45.69 -26.04 -49.73
CA LYS A 8 -45.80 -26.31 -48.29
C LYS A 8 -44.60 -27.09 -47.77
N GLN A 9 -43.40 -26.54 -48.00
CA GLN A 9 -42.14 -26.99 -47.38
C GLN A 9 -41.15 -25.82 -47.36
N GLN A 10 -41.58 -24.70 -46.78
CA GLN A 10 -40.70 -23.62 -46.35
C GLN A 10 -41.41 -22.93 -45.18
N LEU A 11 -40.67 -22.70 -44.10
CA LEU A 11 -41.08 -22.24 -42.76
C LEU A 11 -41.37 -23.39 -41.77
N ASP A 12 -40.32 -24.03 -41.28
CA ASP A 12 -40.26 -24.58 -39.91
C ASP A 12 -38.81 -24.92 -39.52
N ALA A 13 -37.90 -23.94 -39.68
CA ALA A 13 -36.51 -24.10 -39.28
C ALA A 13 -35.92 -22.82 -38.65
N HIS A 14 -36.71 -22.05 -37.89
CA HIS A 14 -36.17 -20.97 -37.04
C HIS A 14 -37.09 -20.69 -35.85
N ARG A 15 -37.01 -21.50 -34.80
CA ARG A 15 -37.45 -21.08 -33.46
C ARG A 15 -36.70 -21.85 -32.37
N ALA A 16 -35.42 -21.54 -32.21
CA ALA A 16 -34.72 -21.82 -30.96
C ALA A 16 -35.32 -20.93 -29.85
N PRO A 17 -35.47 -21.42 -28.61
CA PRO A 17 -36.12 -20.67 -27.55
C PRO A 17 -35.29 -19.44 -27.14
N ALA A 18 -35.91 -18.26 -27.26
CA ALA A 18 -35.40 -16.98 -26.75
C ALA A 18 -35.49 -16.93 -25.21
N ILE A 19 -34.79 -17.85 -24.52
CA ILE A 19 -34.75 -17.92 -23.05
C ILE A 19 -33.33 -17.62 -22.52
N GLN A 20 -32.39 -17.19 -23.38
CA GLN A 20 -30.98 -17.04 -23.01
C GLN A 20 -30.38 -15.65 -23.27
N GLN A 21 -31.21 -14.61 -23.37
CA GLN A 21 -30.75 -13.22 -23.49
C GLN A 21 -31.21 -12.29 -22.36
N ASP A 22 -32.34 -12.58 -21.70
CA ASP A 22 -32.82 -11.77 -20.57
C ASP A 22 -32.12 -12.09 -19.23
N ALA A 23 -31.40 -13.22 -19.14
CA ALA A 23 -30.63 -13.60 -17.95
C ALA A 23 -29.29 -12.86 -17.83
N TYR A 24 -28.80 -12.22 -18.91
CA TYR A 24 -27.52 -11.49 -18.90
C TYR A 24 -27.68 -9.98 -18.62
N HIS A 25 -28.91 -9.46 -18.56
CA HIS A 25 -29.18 -8.05 -18.24
C HIS A 25 -29.63 -7.80 -16.79
N ARG A 26 -29.58 -8.83 -15.93
CA ARG A 26 -29.83 -8.72 -14.48
C ARG A 26 -28.74 -9.37 -13.62
N ILE A 27 -27.48 -9.29 -14.05
CA ILE A 27 -26.39 -9.34 -13.08
C ILE A 27 -26.34 -7.93 -12.49
N SER A 28 -26.79 -7.82 -11.24
CA SER A 28 -26.58 -6.67 -10.37
C SER A 28 -25.23 -6.02 -10.68
N SER A 29 -25.23 -4.73 -10.97
CA SER A 29 -24.03 -3.90 -11.11
C SER A 29 -23.33 -3.77 -9.77
N SER A 30 -22.87 -4.87 -9.18
CA SER A 30 -21.84 -4.81 -8.15
C SER A 30 -20.57 -4.45 -8.91
N ALA A 31 -20.28 -3.15 -9.00
CA ALA A 31 -18.92 -2.71 -9.29
C ALA A 31 -17.98 -3.56 -8.42
N PRO A 32 -16.82 -4.02 -8.96
CA PRO A 32 -15.85 -4.73 -8.14
C PRO A 32 -15.64 -3.92 -6.86
N ASP A 33 -15.65 -4.59 -5.71
CA ASP A 33 -15.51 -3.94 -4.40
C ASP A 33 -14.20 -3.15 -4.41
N SER A 34 -14.31 -1.86 -4.72
CA SER A 34 -13.16 -0.98 -4.90
C SER A 34 -12.62 -0.51 -3.57
N LEU A 35 -13.24 -0.93 -2.46
CA LEU A 35 -12.82 -0.66 -1.09
C LEU A 35 -12.51 0.84 -0.89
N GLY A 36 -13.33 1.70 -1.48
CA GLY A 36 -13.23 3.17 -1.42
C GLY A 36 -12.33 3.83 -2.47
N PHE A 37 -11.55 3.07 -3.25
CA PHE A 37 -10.81 3.61 -4.39
C PHE A 37 -11.76 3.93 -5.56
N PRO A 38 -11.43 4.93 -6.40
CA PRO A 38 -12.20 5.22 -7.61
C PRO A 38 -12.00 4.13 -8.66
N THR A 39 -12.97 3.99 -9.55
CA THR A 39 -12.84 3.12 -10.73
C THR A 39 -11.89 3.71 -11.76
N GLY A 40 -11.11 2.87 -12.44
CA GLY A 40 -10.15 3.30 -13.45
C GLY A 40 -8.79 3.63 -12.86
N TYR A 41 -8.03 4.49 -13.55
CA TYR A 41 -6.71 4.92 -13.12
C TYR A 41 -6.78 6.08 -12.13
N PHE A 42 -5.84 6.12 -11.19
CA PHE A 42 -5.71 7.20 -10.23
C PHE A 42 -4.26 7.33 -9.76
N VAL A 43 -3.95 8.48 -9.17
CA VAL A 43 -2.70 8.70 -8.41
C VAL A 43 -3.02 8.77 -6.92
N ILE A 44 -2.04 8.41 -6.09
CA ILE A 44 -2.15 8.40 -4.62
C ILE A 44 -1.18 9.42 -4.05
N ARG A 45 -1.69 10.51 -3.49
CA ARG A 45 -0.90 11.63 -2.96
C ARG A 45 -0.85 11.61 -1.44
N ASN A 46 0.33 11.77 -0.86
CA ASN A 46 0.46 11.98 0.58
C ASN A 46 0.12 13.43 0.95
N LEU A 47 -0.71 13.65 1.97
CA LEU A 47 -1.10 15.01 2.36
C LEU A 47 0.01 15.78 3.09
N ALA A 48 0.90 15.10 3.82
CA ALA A 48 2.00 15.80 4.51
C ALA A 48 3.09 16.30 3.54
N THR A 49 3.45 15.50 2.54
CA THR A 49 4.57 15.83 1.64
C THR A 49 4.15 16.30 0.25
N GLY A 50 2.87 16.16 -0.12
CA GLY A 50 2.37 16.43 -1.48
C GLY A 50 2.90 15.49 -2.57
N ARG A 51 3.74 14.51 -2.19
CA ARG A 51 4.39 13.53 -3.08
C ARG A 51 3.44 12.40 -3.44
N LEU A 52 3.65 11.78 -4.59
CA LEU A 52 2.85 10.67 -5.10
C LEU A 52 3.51 9.33 -4.80
N TRP A 53 2.70 8.28 -4.65
CA TRP A 53 3.20 6.91 -4.76
C TRP A 53 3.86 6.71 -6.12
N ASP A 54 5.00 6.03 -6.12
CA ASP A 54 5.84 5.84 -7.29
C ASP A 54 6.50 4.46 -7.23
N VAL A 55 6.38 3.68 -8.30
CA VAL A 55 7.20 2.46 -8.47
C VAL A 55 8.62 2.89 -8.79
N CYS A 56 9.52 2.68 -7.83
CA CYS A 56 10.89 3.17 -7.90
C CYS A 56 11.58 2.73 -9.21
N GLU A 57 12.15 3.71 -9.93
CA GLU A 57 12.93 3.50 -11.16
C GLU A 57 12.18 2.72 -12.26
N HIS A 58 10.84 2.77 -12.27
CA HIS A 58 10.01 2.02 -13.22
C HIS A 58 10.24 0.50 -13.18
N ASN A 59 10.82 0.01 -12.08
CA ASN A 59 11.19 -1.39 -11.95
C ASN A 59 9.93 -2.26 -11.86
N THR A 60 9.82 -3.26 -12.74
CA THR A 60 8.66 -4.17 -12.82
C THR A 60 8.88 -5.50 -12.09
N ALA A 61 10.08 -5.73 -11.54
CA ALA A 61 10.43 -6.97 -10.85
C ALA A 61 9.69 -7.11 -9.50
N ASP A 62 9.60 -8.35 -9.02
CA ASP A 62 9.12 -8.63 -7.67
C ASP A 62 10.02 -7.97 -6.62
N GLY A 63 9.39 -7.40 -5.58
CA GLY A 63 10.11 -6.69 -4.54
C GLY A 63 10.49 -5.26 -4.93
N ALA A 64 10.18 -4.80 -6.16
CA ALA A 64 10.38 -3.40 -6.53
C ALA A 64 9.62 -2.49 -5.57
N PRO A 65 10.28 -1.55 -4.89
CA PRO A 65 9.66 -0.79 -3.81
C PRO A 65 8.72 0.28 -4.35
N ILE A 66 7.60 0.47 -3.65
CA ILE A 66 6.75 1.65 -3.80
C ILE A 66 7.25 2.71 -2.83
N ILE A 67 7.55 3.89 -3.35
CA ILE A 67 8.12 5.02 -2.61
C ILE A 67 7.21 6.24 -2.77
N LEU A 68 7.47 7.30 -2.01
CA LEU A 68 6.95 8.62 -2.37
C LEU A 68 7.98 9.35 -3.20
N TYR A 69 7.50 9.97 -4.28
CA TYR A 69 8.33 10.76 -5.18
C TYR A 69 7.58 12.02 -5.62
N ARG A 70 8.34 13.03 -6.06
CA ARG A 70 7.73 14.23 -6.64
C ARG A 70 6.82 13.88 -7.81
N GLU A 71 5.73 14.62 -7.96
CA GLU A 71 4.83 14.47 -9.09
C GLU A 71 5.58 14.70 -10.40
N LYS A 72 5.60 13.68 -11.28
CA LYS A 72 6.24 13.76 -12.59
C LYS A 72 5.37 14.48 -13.61
N GLU A 73 4.05 14.37 -13.43
CA GLU A 73 3.08 14.91 -14.35
C GLU A 73 1.73 15.23 -13.67
N ALA A 74 1.17 16.40 -14.00
CA ALA A 74 -0.09 16.90 -13.45
C ALA A 74 -1.35 16.62 -14.32
N SER A 75 -1.21 16.07 -15.53
CA SER A 75 -2.34 15.80 -16.41
C SER A 75 -3.24 14.70 -15.83
N LEU A 76 -4.49 15.03 -15.49
CA LEU A 76 -5.48 14.07 -14.98
C LEU A 76 -6.36 13.47 -16.08
N VAL A 77 -5.88 13.48 -17.33
CA VAL A 77 -6.59 12.90 -18.48
C VAL A 77 -5.67 11.91 -19.18
N GLU A 78 -6.06 10.64 -19.19
CA GLU A 78 -5.23 9.50 -19.61
C GLU A 78 -4.55 9.69 -20.97
N ASN A 79 -5.30 10.08 -22.00
CA ASN A 79 -4.76 10.26 -23.35
C ASN A 79 -3.85 11.48 -23.53
N LEU A 80 -3.76 12.33 -22.51
CA LEU A 80 -2.91 13.52 -22.49
C LEU A 80 -1.76 13.36 -21.50
N ARG A 81 -1.56 12.15 -20.96
CA ARG A 81 -0.48 11.86 -20.03
C ARG A 81 0.81 11.48 -20.75
N ASP A 82 1.93 11.84 -20.14
CA ASP A 82 3.27 11.36 -20.45
C ASP A 82 3.40 9.91 -19.97
N PRO A 83 3.62 8.94 -20.89
CA PRO A 83 3.83 7.55 -20.51
C PRO A 83 5.01 7.34 -19.53
N ASP A 84 6.01 8.22 -19.54
CA ASP A 84 7.15 8.13 -18.62
C ASP A 84 6.76 8.46 -17.16
N ALA A 85 5.58 9.01 -16.93
CA ALA A 85 5.01 9.23 -15.59
C ALA A 85 4.05 8.12 -15.12
N ASP A 86 3.87 7.05 -15.90
CA ASP A 86 2.91 5.98 -15.58
C ASP A 86 3.28 5.17 -14.34
N ASN A 87 4.55 5.19 -13.92
CA ASN A 87 4.98 4.53 -12.68
C ASN A 87 4.41 5.18 -11.40
N GLN A 88 3.67 6.30 -11.53
CA GLN A 88 2.89 6.95 -10.45
C GLN A 88 1.39 6.66 -10.53
N VAL A 89 0.96 5.81 -11.47
CA VAL A 89 -0.45 5.54 -11.75
C VAL A 89 -0.82 4.12 -11.30
N PHE A 90 -1.96 4.03 -10.62
CA PHE A 90 -2.48 2.81 -10.02
C PHE A 90 -3.94 2.58 -10.41
N PHE A 91 -4.42 1.36 -10.22
CA PHE A 91 -5.82 0.98 -10.40
C PHE A 91 -6.19 -0.17 -9.48
N VAL A 92 -7.48 -0.39 -9.28
CA VAL A 92 -8.00 -1.62 -8.67
C VAL A 92 -8.49 -2.54 -9.77
N ASP A 93 -7.96 -3.77 -9.81
CA ASP A 93 -8.34 -4.75 -10.82
C ASP A 93 -9.69 -5.42 -10.52
N TYR A 94 -10.15 -6.29 -11.43
CA TYR A 94 -11.43 -6.98 -11.30
C TYR A 94 -11.54 -7.92 -10.08
N THR A 95 -10.42 -8.23 -9.42
CA THR A 95 -10.40 -9.04 -8.19
C THR A 95 -10.40 -8.20 -6.91
N GLY A 96 -10.37 -6.87 -7.04
CA GLY A 96 -10.25 -5.95 -5.91
C GLY A 96 -8.81 -5.78 -5.41
N THR A 97 -7.81 -6.11 -6.22
CA THR A 97 -6.39 -5.93 -5.85
C THR A 97 -5.88 -4.59 -6.38
N LEU A 98 -5.15 -3.84 -5.55
CA LEU A 98 -4.48 -2.61 -5.97
C LEU A 98 -3.26 -2.96 -6.83
N CYS A 99 -3.15 -2.37 -8.00
CA CYS A 99 -2.16 -2.70 -9.01
C CYS A 99 -1.48 -1.45 -9.58
N SER A 100 -0.26 -1.62 -10.08
CA SER A 100 0.50 -0.60 -10.81
C SER A 100 0.11 -0.61 -12.29
N LYS A 101 -0.13 0.55 -12.90
CA LYS A 101 -0.46 0.70 -14.33
C LYS A 101 0.60 0.09 -15.27
N PRO A 102 1.90 0.44 -15.19
CA PRO A 102 2.88 0.03 -16.19
C PRO A 102 3.12 -1.49 -16.23
N SER A 103 3.07 -2.18 -15.10
CA SER A 103 3.33 -3.63 -15.04
C SER A 103 2.06 -4.48 -14.95
N GLY A 104 0.94 -3.91 -14.49
CA GLY A 104 -0.24 -4.67 -14.09
C GLY A 104 -0.03 -5.53 -12.84
N ASN A 105 1.12 -5.41 -12.17
CA ASN A 105 1.45 -6.19 -10.98
C ASN A 105 0.75 -5.64 -9.74
N ALA A 106 0.45 -6.53 -8.80
CA ALA A 106 -0.22 -6.21 -7.54
C ALA A 106 0.74 -5.47 -6.60
N ILE A 107 0.16 -4.62 -5.74
CA ILE A 107 0.86 -4.05 -4.60
C ILE A 107 0.77 -5.06 -3.45
N ASP A 108 1.91 -5.37 -2.85
CA ASP A 108 2.08 -6.30 -1.74
C ASP A 108 2.81 -5.61 -0.58
N VAL A 109 2.88 -6.27 0.57
CA VAL A 109 3.61 -5.80 1.75
C VAL A 109 4.68 -6.81 2.11
N GLN A 110 5.93 -6.38 2.08
CA GLN A 110 7.09 -7.17 2.48
C GLN A 110 7.92 -6.39 3.50
N ASP A 111 8.15 -6.97 4.69
CA ASP A 111 8.93 -6.35 5.76
C ASP A 111 8.42 -4.95 6.13
N GLY A 112 7.09 -4.78 6.15
CA GLY A 112 6.42 -3.50 6.40
C GLY A 112 6.53 -2.49 5.26
N ARG A 113 7.12 -2.85 4.11
CA ARG A 113 7.28 -1.98 2.93
C ARG A 113 6.29 -2.37 1.85
N LEU A 114 5.84 -1.37 1.10
CA LEU A 114 5.04 -1.62 -0.10
C LEU A 114 5.96 -2.04 -1.26
N VAL A 115 5.61 -3.13 -1.95
CA VAL A 115 6.39 -3.67 -3.07
C VAL A 115 5.48 -4.12 -4.20
N LEU A 116 6.04 -4.24 -5.41
CA LEU A 116 5.37 -4.94 -6.50
C LEU A 116 5.49 -6.46 -6.35
N ARG A 117 4.42 -7.15 -6.71
CA ARG A 117 4.34 -8.61 -6.73
C ARG A 117 3.57 -9.12 -7.95
N HIS A 118 4.19 -10.04 -8.68
CA HIS A 118 3.53 -10.82 -9.71
C HIS A 118 2.55 -11.81 -9.10
N ARG A 119 1.44 -12.06 -9.78
CA ARG A 119 0.55 -13.19 -9.45
C ARG A 119 1.23 -14.49 -9.85
N ARG A 120 1.45 -15.38 -8.88
CA ARG A 120 2.16 -16.65 -9.08
C ARG A 120 1.26 -17.84 -8.73
N PRO A 121 1.55 -19.05 -9.27
CA PRO A 121 0.93 -20.28 -8.79
C PRO A 121 1.16 -20.50 -7.29
N MET A 122 0.24 -21.24 -6.68
CA MET A 122 0.35 -21.66 -5.29
C MET A 122 1.50 -22.66 -5.12
N THR A 123 2.45 -22.37 -4.22
CA THR A 123 3.53 -23.30 -3.86
C THR A 123 3.38 -23.76 -2.41
N LEU A 124 3.71 -25.03 -2.13
CA LEU A 124 3.65 -25.61 -0.78
C LEU A 124 5.02 -25.52 -0.09
N PRO A 125 5.06 -25.28 1.24
CA PRO A 125 3.93 -25.02 2.11
C PRO A 125 3.27 -23.67 1.81
N PHE A 126 1.93 -23.59 1.88
CA PHE A 126 1.17 -22.37 1.63
C PHE A 126 0.46 -21.93 2.91
N PRO A 127 0.45 -20.63 3.26
CA PRO A 127 1.14 -19.50 2.60
C PRO A 127 2.65 -19.47 2.89
N ASN A 128 3.42 -18.76 2.05
CA ASN A 128 4.86 -18.50 2.23
C ASN A 128 5.26 -17.13 1.62
N PRO A 129 6.49 -16.61 1.87
CA PRO A 129 6.90 -15.30 1.37
C PRO A 129 6.83 -15.15 -0.16
N TYR A 130 6.92 -16.26 -0.89
CA TYR A 130 6.90 -16.29 -2.34
C TYR A 130 5.48 -16.51 -2.92
N SER A 131 4.61 -17.20 -2.20
CA SER A 131 3.26 -17.56 -2.62
C SER A 131 2.28 -17.43 -1.45
N HIS A 132 1.51 -16.36 -1.47
CA HIS A 132 0.51 -16.02 -0.45
C HIS A 132 -0.64 -15.23 -1.09
N PRO A 133 -1.82 -15.16 -0.45
CA PRO A 133 -2.89 -14.31 -0.93
C PRO A 133 -2.51 -12.83 -0.78
N MET A 134 -2.77 -12.03 -1.81
CA MET A 134 -2.44 -10.60 -1.81
C MET A 134 -3.18 -9.84 -0.70
N PRO A 135 -2.53 -8.87 -0.04
CA PRO A 135 -3.18 -8.00 0.93
C PRO A 135 -4.25 -7.15 0.25
N ARG A 136 -5.34 -6.89 0.97
CA ARG A 136 -6.41 -6.00 0.51
C ARG A 136 -6.17 -4.59 1.02
N PHE A 137 -6.12 -3.63 0.11
CA PHE A 137 -6.05 -2.21 0.43
C PHE A 137 -7.45 -1.62 0.44
N ALA A 138 -7.78 -0.84 1.46
CA ALA A 138 -9.04 -0.12 1.57
C ALA A 138 -8.77 1.35 1.88
N TYR A 139 -9.31 2.25 1.07
CA TYR A 139 -9.25 3.68 1.28
C TYR A 139 -10.53 4.17 1.96
N ASP A 140 -10.40 4.97 3.01
CA ASP A 140 -11.52 5.68 3.62
C ASP A 140 -11.47 7.16 3.20
N PRO A 141 -12.39 7.62 2.33
CA PRO A 141 -12.42 9.01 1.88
C PRO A 141 -12.66 10.03 2.99
N SER A 142 -13.28 9.62 4.11
CA SER A 142 -13.61 10.53 5.21
C SER A 142 -12.39 10.88 6.06
N THR A 143 -11.54 9.88 6.35
CA THR A 143 -10.30 10.06 7.11
C THR A 143 -9.11 10.33 6.20
N GLY A 144 -9.13 9.85 4.96
CA GLY A 144 -7.99 9.81 4.05
C GLY A 144 -7.03 8.65 4.35
N HIS A 145 -7.42 7.67 5.17
CA HIS A 145 -6.56 6.56 5.53
C HIS A 145 -6.58 5.44 4.48
N ILE A 146 -5.45 4.75 4.30
CA ILE A 146 -5.36 3.51 3.53
C ILE A 146 -5.05 2.37 4.51
N HIS A 147 -6.04 1.53 4.76
CA HIS A 147 -5.93 0.33 5.58
C HIS A 147 -5.46 -0.85 4.74
N VAL A 148 -4.66 -1.71 5.36
CA VAL A 148 -4.20 -2.98 4.77
C VAL A 148 -4.83 -4.13 5.55
N ARG A 149 -5.40 -5.11 4.84
CA ARG A 149 -5.98 -6.31 5.44
C ARG A 149 -5.28 -7.55 4.90
N PHE A 150 -4.66 -8.30 5.80
CA PHE A 150 -4.06 -9.58 5.50
C PHE A 150 -5.08 -10.71 5.69
N SER A 151 -5.01 -11.73 4.83
CA SER A 151 -5.83 -12.95 4.97
C SER A 151 -5.08 -14.09 5.66
N CYS A 152 -3.77 -13.94 5.84
CA CYS A 152 -2.91 -14.86 6.57
C CYS A 152 -1.85 -14.08 7.36
N ASP A 153 -1.07 -14.76 8.19
CA ASP A 153 0.00 -14.13 8.96
C ASP A 153 1.10 -13.57 8.03
N PRO A 154 1.32 -12.25 7.97
CA PRO A 154 2.27 -11.65 7.05
C PRO A 154 3.74 -11.93 7.41
N SER A 155 4.02 -12.53 8.57
CA SER A 155 5.38 -12.99 8.93
C SER A 155 5.81 -14.25 8.18
N TYR A 156 4.84 -15.01 7.63
CA TYR A 156 5.08 -16.30 6.96
C TYR A 156 6.03 -17.22 7.73
N ALA A 157 5.82 -17.31 9.05
CA ALA A 157 6.68 -18.07 9.94
C ALA A 157 6.82 -19.55 9.49
N PRO A 158 8.01 -20.16 9.66
CA PRO A 158 8.29 -21.49 9.14
C PRO A 158 7.35 -22.55 9.76
N PRO A 159 7.13 -23.71 9.11
CA PRO A 159 6.12 -24.69 9.55
C PRO A 159 6.30 -25.26 10.97
N ASN A 160 7.51 -25.16 11.52
CA ASN A 160 7.85 -25.59 12.88
C ASN A 160 7.62 -24.51 13.95
N SER A 161 7.23 -23.31 13.55
CA SER A 161 6.91 -22.21 14.47
C SER A 161 5.49 -22.36 15.04
N THR A 162 5.28 -21.81 16.23
CA THR A 162 3.93 -21.77 16.81
C THR A 162 3.10 -20.70 16.07
N PRO A 163 1.94 -21.05 15.51
CA PRO A 163 1.11 -20.08 14.80
C PRO A 163 0.65 -18.97 15.75
N SER A 164 0.86 -17.72 15.34
CA SER A 164 0.41 -16.53 16.07
C SER A 164 -0.93 -16.05 15.53
N LEU A 165 -1.83 -15.63 16.42
CA LEU A 165 -3.06 -14.93 16.06
C LEU A 165 -2.97 -13.43 16.34
N LYS A 166 -1.86 -12.95 16.91
CA LYS A 166 -1.67 -11.54 17.28
C LYS A 166 -1.84 -10.61 16.09
N TRP A 167 -1.47 -11.05 14.88
CA TRP A 167 -1.61 -10.25 13.66
C TRP A 167 -3.07 -9.91 13.33
N LYS A 168 -4.05 -10.71 13.79
CA LYS A 168 -5.50 -10.46 13.58
C LYS A 168 -6.07 -9.41 14.51
N GLU A 169 -5.42 -9.17 15.64
CA GLU A 169 -5.83 -8.18 16.65
C GLU A 169 -5.24 -6.79 16.35
N ARG A 170 -4.50 -6.67 15.26
CA ARG A 170 -3.85 -5.44 14.82
C ARG A 170 -4.52 -4.89 13.58
N GLU A 171 -4.50 -3.57 13.50
CA GLU A 171 -4.84 -2.84 12.29
C GLU A 171 -3.56 -2.43 11.58
N TYR A 172 -3.62 -2.40 10.25
CA TYR A 172 -2.48 -2.07 9.42
C TYR A 172 -2.79 -0.83 8.61
N LEU A 173 -1.93 0.19 8.73
CA LEU A 173 -2.17 1.51 8.15
C LEU A 173 -0.95 1.96 7.34
N VAL A 174 -1.18 2.46 6.13
CA VAL A 174 -0.10 3.02 5.31
C VAL A 174 0.29 4.41 5.79
N THR A 175 1.57 4.64 6.03
CA THR A 175 2.15 5.92 6.47
C THR A 175 3.35 6.33 5.62
N SER A 176 3.56 7.64 5.47
CA SER A 176 4.84 8.18 5.04
C SER A 176 5.83 8.20 6.20
N ILE A 177 7.10 7.89 5.92
CA ILE A 177 8.19 7.97 6.90
C ILE A 177 8.94 9.30 6.71
N PRO A 178 9.04 10.15 7.76
CA PRO A 178 9.85 11.36 7.72
C PRO A 178 11.31 11.01 7.44
N SER A 179 11.97 11.81 6.60
CA SER A 179 13.42 11.76 6.48
C SER A 179 13.99 12.99 7.15
N ALA A 180 14.25 12.90 8.45
CA ALA A 180 14.97 13.95 9.15
C ALA A 180 16.40 14.01 8.59
N LYS A 181 16.86 15.22 8.26
CA LYS A 181 18.25 15.46 7.91
C LYS A 181 19.10 14.98 9.10
N ARG A 182 19.93 13.95 8.91
CA ARG A 182 20.92 13.55 9.93
C ARG A 182 21.89 14.72 10.07
N ASN A 183 21.64 15.60 11.03
CA ASN A 183 22.64 16.55 11.47
C ASN A 183 23.71 15.75 12.21
N THR A 184 24.70 15.27 11.46
CA THR A 184 25.87 14.53 11.95
C THR A 184 26.64 15.29 13.04
N SER A 185 26.36 16.59 13.25
CA SER A 185 27.01 17.43 14.27
C SER A 185 26.47 17.24 15.69
N LEU A 186 25.20 16.84 15.89
CA LEU A 186 24.62 16.73 17.24
C LEU A 186 24.78 15.33 17.85
N ILE A 187 24.90 14.30 17.01
CA ILE A 187 25.02 12.91 17.48
C ILE A 187 26.35 12.69 18.20
N ASN A 188 27.45 13.34 17.79
CA ASN A 188 28.71 13.27 18.52
C ASN A 188 28.64 13.86 19.94
N THR A 189 27.73 14.80 20.19
CA THR A 189 27.58 15.42 21.52
C THR A 189 26.73 14.56 22.45
N ALA A 190 25.76 13.81 21.91
CA ALA A 190 24.94 12.88 22.70
C ALA A 190 25.67 11.57 23.02
N THR A 191 26.51 11.05 22.13
CA THR A 191 27.42 9.94 22.49
C THR A 191 28.46 10.41 23.51
N GLU A 192 29.06 11.60 23.37
CA GLU A 192 29.98 12.08 24.40
C GLU A 192 29.30 12.36 25.74
N PHE A 193 28.03 12.79 25.79
CA PHE A 193 27.31 12.95 27.06
C PHE A 193 26.94 11.61 27.72
N ILE A 194 26.50 10.61 26.95
CA ILE A 194 26.20 9.25 27.46
C ILE A 194 27.49 8.53 27.91
N PHE A 195 28.61 8.71 27.20
CA PHE A 195 29.91 8.15 27.63
C PHE A 195 30.57 8.95 28.78
N SER A 196 30.32 10.27 28.88
CA SER A 196 30.80 11.15 29.97
C SER A 196 30.05 10.94 31.29
N SER A 197 28.78 10.56 31.23
CA SER A 197 27.98 10.23 32.43
C SER A 197 28.21 8.79 32.92
N ALA A 198 28.71 7.89 32.07
CA ALA A 198 29.14 6.53 32.46
C ALA A 198 30.49 6.49 33.21
N SER A 199 31.23 7.60 33.29
CA SER A 199 32.51 7.68 34.03
C SER A 199 32.39 8.27 35.44
N ARG A 200 31.18 8.51 35.96
CA ARG A 200 30.95 9.03 37.34
C ARG A 200 30.22 8.10 38.31
N PHE A 201 29.83 6.89 37.89
CA PHE A 201 29.20 5.90 38.78
C PHE A 201 29.99 4.59 38.95
N ALA A 202 31.30 4.62 38.68
CA ALA A 202 32.19 3.51 38.99
C ALA A 202 32.97 3.78 40.28
N SER A 203 32.29 3.77 41.43
CA SER A 203 32.96 3.50 42.71
C SER A 203 32.09 2.59 43.57
N SER A 204 32.64 1.40 43.86
CA SER A 204 32.15 0.35 44.75
C SER A 204 31.07 -0.57 44.19
N VAL A 205 31.49 -1.64 43.50
CA VAL A 205 31.33 -3.03 43.98
C VAL A 205 32.46 -3.87 43.39
N LYS A 206 33.16 -4.62 44.25
CA LYS A 206 34.24 -5.56 43.92
C LYS A 206 33.64 -6.91 43.49
N SER A 207 33.97 -7.43 42.30
CA SER A 207 34.33 -8.85 42.02
C SER A 207 34.52 -9.14 40.52
N PRO A 208 35.25 -10.22 40.14
CA PRO A 208 36.15 -10.19 38.98
C PRO A 208 35.65 -10.92 37.71
N LEU A 209 36.01 -10.31 36.57
CA LEU A 209 36.52 -10.86 35.30
C LEU A 209 35.93 -12.17 34.70
N THR A 210 35.21 -12.01 33.58
CA THR A 210 35.36 -12.85 32.36
C THR A 210 34.94 -12.06 31.11
N PRO A 211 35.80 -11.92 30.08
CA PRO A 211 35.37 -11.54 28.71
C PRO A 211 35.57 -12.73 27.74
N PRO A 212 35.21 -12.59 26.45
CA PRO A 212 33.88 -12.82 25.87
C PRO A 212 33.85 -14.10 25.00
N PHE A 213 32.68 -14.74 24.87
CA PHE A 213 32.44 -15.70 23.78
C PHE A 213 31.52 -15.08 22.71
N PRO A 214 31.79 -15.32 21.42
CA PRO A 214 31.00 -14.79 20.32
C PRO A 214 29.66 -15.53 20.26
N ILE A 215 28.55 -14.81 20.42
CA ILE A 215 27.23 -15.39 20.18
C ILE A 215 26.99 -15.43 18.67
N ASN A 216 26.74 -16.65 18.21
CA ASN A 216 26.45 -17.03 16.85
C ASN A 216 25.30 -16.22 16.23
N THR A 217 25.56 -15.71 15.05
CA THR A 217 24.58 -15.43 14.00
C THR A 217 23.87 -16.73 13.60
N ASN A 218 22.63 -16.92 14.06
CA ASN A 218 21.59 -17.72 13.42
C ASN A 218 20.32 -17.70 14.27
N GLU A 219 19.60 -16.58 14.26
CA GLU A 219 18.18 -16.56 14.64
C GLU A 219 17.41 -15.84 13.54
N PHE A 220 16.70 -16.64 12.76
CA PHE A 220 15.81 -16.21 11.69
C PHE A 220 14.55 -15.62 12.30
N GLY A 221 14.37 -14.31 12.12
CA GLY A 221 13.06 -13.68 11.89
C GLY A 221 12.04 -13.78 13.01
N GLU A 222 12.43 -13.47 14.25
CA GLU A 222 11.46 -12.97 15.22
C GLU A 222 11.13 -11.53 14.82
N PHE A 223 9.86 -11.27 14.48
CA PHE A 223 9.36 -9.92 14.23
C PHE A 223 9.34 -9.15 15.55
N ASP A 224 10.52 -8.71 15.98
CA ASP A 224 10.70 -7.88 17.17
C ASP A 224 10.39 -6.42 16.82
N LEU A 225 9.09 -6.09 16.90
CA LEU A 225 8.52 -4.75 16.77
C LEU A 225 8.77 -3.86 18.00
N ARG A 226 9.84 -4.06 18.78
CA ARG A 226 10.05 -3.28 20.00
C ARG A 226 10.63 -1.89 19.79
N ASP A 227 11.20 -1.60 18.62
CA ASP A 227 11.96 -0.36 18.43
C ASP A 227 11.28 0.71 17.54
N GLU A 228 10.17 0.40 16.85
CA GLU A 228 9.43 1.37 16.01
C GLU A 228 7.98 1.63 16.45
N GLU A 229 7.56 1.08 17.60
CA GLU A 229 6.38 1.53 18.37
C GLU A 229 6.75 2.68 19.34
N VAL A 230 7.82 3.43 19.05
CA VAL A 230 8.01 4.74 19.69
C VAL A 230 6.96 5.66 19.09
N MET A 231 5.93 5.96 19.88
CA MET A 231 4.87 6.88 19.49
C MET A 231 5.50 8.12 18.85
N GLU A 232 5.14 8.42 17.60
CA GLU A 232 5.56 9.66 16.93
C GLU A 232 5.23 10.90 17.78
N GLU A 233 4.32 10.77 18.75
CA GLU A 233 3.95 11.77 19.76
C GLU A 233 5.10 12.16 20.70
N GLU A 234 6.10 11.29 20.93
CA GLU A 234 7.29 11.60 21.76
C GLU A 234 8.43 12.22 20.93
N ARG A 235 8.35 12.14 19.60
CA ARG A 235 9.29 12.80 18.69
C ARG A 235 8.90 14.28 18.65
N GLY A 236 9.52 15.10 19.50
CA GLY A 236 9.30 16.56 19.49
C GLY A 236 9.44 17.19 18.09
N GLU A 237 9.04 18.47 17.97
CA GLU A 237 8.91 19.21 16.71
C GLU A 237 10.10 19.06 15.71
N GLU A 238 11.33 18.85 16.20
CA GLU A 238 12.52 18.60 15.39
C GLU A 238 12.53 17.24 14.65
N GLY A 239 11.92 16.19 15.20
CA GLY A 239 11.83 14.88 14.55
C GLY A 239 10.73 14.76 13.51
N ASP A 240 9.86 15.77 13.44
CA ASP A 240 8.77 15.92 12.48
C ASP A 240 9.16 16.74 11.24
N ALA A 241 10.36 17.32 11.22
CA ALA A 241 10.85 18.13 10.11
C ALA A 241 11.37 17.26 8.96
N ASP A 242 10.68 17.29 7.81
CA ASP A 242 11.09 16.62 6.58
C ASP A 242 12.11 17.45 5.77
N ASP A 243 13.25 17.78 6.40
CA ASP A 243 14.26 18.71 5.85
C ASP A 243 15.27 18.06 4.89
N ASN A 244 15.11 16.78 4.56
CA ASN A 244 16.00 16.09 3.63
C ASN A 244 15.74 16.58 2.18
N PRO A 245 16.75 17.09 1.45
CA PRO A 245 16.59 17.52 0.06
C PRO A 245 16.34 16.38 -0.93
N GLU A 246 16.44 15.12 -0.52
CA GLU A 246 16.16 13.98 -1.40
C GLU A 246 14.71 14.00 -1.91
N ASP A 247 14.51 13.62 -3.18
CA ASP A 247 13.17 13.56 -3.78
C ASP A 247 12.36 12.34 -3.30
N ARG A 248 13.05 11.31 -2.80
CA ARG A 248 12.48 10.02 -2.40
C ARG A 248 12.13 10.00 -0.91
N ARG A 249 10.97 9.44 -0.57
CA ARG A 249 10.64 9.01 0.80
C ARG A 249 10.15 7.58 0.84
N ASP A 250 10.35 6.97 2.00
CA ASP A 250 9.86 5.63 2.27
C ASP A 250 8.39 5.66 2.67
N ILE A 251 7.67 4.63 2.22
CA ILE A 251 6.32 4.28 2.65
C ILE A 251 6.42 3.02 3.51
N ARG A 252 5.64 2.97 4.58
CA ARG A 252 5.55 1.79 5.44
C ARG A 252 4.10 1.47 5.79
N VAL A 253 3.89 0.23 6.18
CA VAL A 253 2.67 -0.26 6.80
C VAL A 253 2.91 -0.39 8.30
N LEU A 254 2.29 0.47 9.09
CA LEU A 254 2.32 0.39 10.54
C LEU A 254 1.36 -0.69 11.00
N SER A 255 1.77 -1.48 11.99
CA SER A 255 0.89 -2.42 12.67
C SER A 255 0.54 -1.84 14.03
N LEU A 256 -0.73 -1.52 14.25
CA LEU A 256 -1.21 -0.81 15.43
C LEU A 256 -2.25 -1.64 16.19
N PRO A 257 -2.30 -1.58 17.52
CA PRO A 257 -3.44 -2.12 18.24
C PRO A 257 -4.69 -1.28 17.91
N HIS A 258 -5.86 -1.91 17.90
CA HIS A 258 -7.13 -1.26 17.54
C HIS A 258 -7.41 0.03 18.35
N THR A 259 -7.01 0.04 19.62
CA THR A 259 -7.14 1.21 20.52
C THR A 259 -6.26 2.39 20.12
N ALA A 260 -5.10 2.15 19.51
CA ALA A 260 -4.18 3.23 19.14
C ALA A 260 -4.72 4.05 17.96
N ILE A 261 -5.45 3.46 17.02
CA ILE A 261 -5.97 4.19 15.86
C ILE A 261 -7.05 5.20 16.27
N LEU A 262 -7.89 4.84 17.23
CA LEU A 262 -8.85 5.78 17.84
C LEU A 262 -8.11 6.95 18.50
N GLY A 263 -7.03 6.66 19.26
CA GLY A 263 -6.18 7.69 19.86
C GLY A 263 -5.48 8.58 18.83
N MET A 264 -5.04 8.03 17.69
CA MET A 264 -4.35 8.80 16.62
C MET A 264 -5.26 9.75 15.85
N ALA A 265 -6.57 9.52 15.83
CA ALA A 265 -7.51 10.43 15.21
C ALA A 265 -7.61 11.75 15.99
N GLU A 266 -7.45 11.68 17.32
CA GLU A 266 -7.64 12.77 18.27
C GLU A 266 -6.33 13.36 18.82
N GLY A 267 -5.24 12.58 18.86
CA GLY A 267 -3.92 12.96 19.38
C GLY A 267 -2.84 13.20 18.31
N GLY A 268 -1.74 13.81 18.74
CA GLY A 268 -0.55 14.07 17.91
C GLY A 268 -0.56 15.35 17.06
N SER A 269 0.63 15.74 16.61
CA SER A 269 0.85 16.89 15.72
C SER A 269 0.05 16.76 14.42
N ARG A 270 -0.43 17.89 13.89
CA ARG A 270 -1.10 17.94 12.57
C ARG A 270 -0.23 17.30 11.48
N LYS A 271 1.08 17.51 11.52
CA LYS A 271 2.03 16.91 10.57
C LYS A 271 2.00 15.38 10.65
N ALA A 272 2.07 14.83 11.87
CA ALA A 272 1.99 13.39 12.09
C ALA A 272 0.68 12.78 11.55
N ARG A 273 -0.45 13.47 11.74
CA ARG A 273 -1.74 13.05 11.17
C ARG A 273 -1.73 13.09 9.65
N GLU A 274 -1.21 14.15 9.05
CA GLU A 274 -1.15 14.29 7.58
C GLU A 274 -0.25 13.24 6.91
N ARG A 275 0.76 12.68 7.62
CA ARG A 275 1.62 11.59 7.10
C ARG A 275 0.86 10.29 6.83
N ARG A 276 -0.21 10.06 7.58
CA ARG A 276 -1.09 8.89 7.48
C ARG A 276 -2.27 9.12 6.54
N ARG A 277 -2.43 10.35 6.02
CA ARG A 277 -3.54 10.72 5.16
C ARG A 277 -3.10 10.82 3.70
N TRP A 278 -4.00 10.36 2.86
CA TRP A 278 -3.82 10.18 1.44
C TRP A 278 -4.98 10.83 0.70
N GLU A 279 -4.68 11.43 -0.44
CA GLU A 279 -5.66 11.90 -1.40
C GLU A 279 -5.58 11.00 -2.63
N ILE A 280 -6.72 10.43 -3.01
CA ILE A 280 -6.83 9.62 -4.23
C ILE A 280 -7.41 10.48 -5.33
N VAL A 281 -6.61 10.77 -6.36
CA VAL A 281 -7.01 11.65 -7.46
C VAL A 281 -7.29 10.81 -8.70
N PRO A 282 -8.56 10.71 -9.15
CA PRO A 282 -8.92 9.96 -10.34
C PRO A 282 -8.32 10.56 -11.62
N ILE A 283 -7.89 9.71 -12.53
CA ILE A 283 -7.50 10.07 -13.90
C ILE A 283 -8.69 9.76 -14.81
N LEU A 284 -9.13 10.77 -15.55
CA LEU A 284 -10.25 10.67 -16.47
C LEU A 284 -9.79 10.08 -17.81
N ARG A 285 -10.62 9.24 -18.44
CA ARG A 285 -10.33 8.71 -19.79
C ARG A 285 -10.30 9.81 -20.86
N GLU A 286 -11.24 10.75 -20.76
CA GLU A 286 -11.39 11.85 -21.70
C GLU A 286 -11.66 13.15 -20.94
N ARG A 287 -11.37 14.29 -21.57
CA ARG A 287 -11.78 15.59 -21.03
C ARG A 287 -13.30 15.63 -20.92
N ALA A 288 -13.82 16.08 -19.78
CA ALA A 288 -15.22 16.40 -19.65
C ALA A 288 -15.60 17.43 -20.73
N LYS A 289 -16.51 17.06 -21.64
CA LYS A 289 -17.05 17.98 -22.64
C LYS A 289 -17.83 19.06 -21.90
N SER A 290 -17.26 20.26 -21.75
CA SER A 290 -18.03 21.39 -21.23
C SER A 290 -19.19 21.66 -22.20
N ARG A 291 -20.43 21.46 -21.74
CA ARG A 291 -21.60 21.92 -22.48
C ARG A 291 -21.60 23.44 -22.43
N HIS A 292 -21.06 24.09 -23.45
CA HIS A 292 -21.36 25.49 -23.71
C HIS A 292 -22.82 25.55 -24.16
N SER A 293 -23.73 25.79 -23.22
CA SER A 293 -25.10 26.18 -23.54
C SER A 293 -25.07 27.58 -24.15
N PHE A 294 -25.01 27.65 -25.48
CA PHE A 294 -25.46 28.84 -26.20
C PHE A 294 -26.97 28.93 -26.00
N THR A 295 -27.40 29.72 -25.02
CA THR A 295 -28.74 30.30 -25.02
C THR A 295 -28.70 31.50 -25.95
N ALA A 296 -29.33 31.36 -27.12
CA ALA A 296 -29.73 32.47 -27.98
C ALA A 296 -31.17 32.85 -27.64
#